data_AF-A0A524II81-F1
#
_entry.id   AF-A0A524II81-F1
#
_cell.length_a   1.000
_cell.length_b   1.000
_cell.length_c   1.000
_cell.angle_alpha   90.00
_cell.angle_beta   90.00
_cell.angle_gamma   90.00
#
_symmetry.space_group_name_H-M   'P 1'
#
loop_
_entity.id
_entity.type
_entity.pdbx_description
1 polymer ?
#
loop_
_entity_poly.entity_id
_entity_poly.type
_entity_poly.pdbx_seq_one_letter_code
_entity_poly.pdbx_strand_id
1 'polypeptide(L)' 'MTEQAGADAAAVRLREAGRRLGFTSIGFAPAQPPKHADAYLEWLEAGHHGEMAWMARPDVVRRRLDPREAL' A
#
# COMPACT_ATOMS: atom_id res chain seq x y z
N MET A 1 23.55 7.73 7.86
CA MET A 1 22.76 8.55 8.81
C MET A 1 22.18 9.82 8.17
N THR A 2 22.72 10.30 7.04
CA THR A 2 22.25 11.50 6.31
C THR A 2 20.99 11.28 5.45
N GLU A 3 20.80 10.09 4.86
CA GLU A 3 19.60 9.78 4.04
C GLU A 3 18.29 9.80 4.83
N GLN A 4 18.28 9.25 6.05
CA GLN A 4 17.09 9.18 6.90
C GLN A 4 16.60 10.59 7.28
N ALA A 5 17.53 11.49 7.62
CA ALA A 5 17.20 12.87 7.98
C ALA A 5 16.54 13.63 6.80
N GLY A 6 16.94 13.33 5.57
CA GLY A 6 16.31 13.89 4.36
C GLY A 6 14.88 13.38 4.14
N ALA A 7 14.67 12.07 4.33
CA ALA A 7 13.35 11.46 4.24
C ALA A 7 12.39 11.99 5.32
N ASP A 8 12.87 12.16 6.55
CA ASP A 8 12.09 12.70 7.66
C ASP A 8 11.63 14.15 7.38
N ALA A 9 12.52 14.98 6.85
CA ALA A 9 12.19 16.35 6.45
C ALA A 9 11.16 16.39 5.31
N ALA A 10 11.24 15.49 4.33
CA ALA A 10 10.25 15.38 3.27
C ALA A 10 8.88 14.94 3.81
N ALA A 11 8.85 13.97 4.72
CA ALA A 11 7.63 13.49 5.37
C ALA A 11 6.92 14.60 6.16
N VAL A 12 7.66 15.49 6.82
CA VAL A 12 7.10 16.68 7.50
C VAL A 12 6.41 17.61 6.49
N ARG A 13 7.10 18.00 5.41
CA ARG A 13 6.53 18.91 4.39
C ARG A 13 5.28 18.34 3.73
N LEU A 14 5.26 17.04 3.46
CA LEU A 14 4.12 16.35 2.87
C LEU A 14 2.93 16.28 3.85
N ARG A 15 3.19 16.08 5.15
CA ARG A 15 2.13 16.15 6.18
C ARG A 15 1.46 17.52 6.23
N GLU A 16 2.26 18.58 6.20
CA GLU A 16 1.72 19.95 6.20
C GLU A 16 0.94 20.24 4.92
N ALA A 17 1.46 19.81 3.76
CA ALA A 17 0.77 19.97 2.48
C ALA A 17 -0.59 19.26 2.49
N GLY A 18 -0.66 18.00 2.91
CA GLY A 18 -1.93 17.28 2.94
C GLY A 18 -2.92 17.86 3.96
N ARG A 19 -2.45 18.37 5.11
CA ARG A 19 -3.33 19.11 6.04
C ARG A 19 -3.94 20.35 5.40
N ARG A 20 -3.16 21.13 4.64
CA ARG A 20 -3.68 22.30 3.90
C ARG A 20 -4.71 21.91 2.83
N LEU A 21 -4.57 20.72 2.25
CA LEU A 21 -5.52 20.17 1.28
C LEU A 21 -6.77 19.55 1.94
N GLY A 22 -6.86 19.51 3.27
CA GLY A 22 -8.01 18.97 4.01
C GLY A 22 -7.93 17.47 4.31
N PHE A 23 -6.79 16.82 4.12
CA PHE A 23 -6.61 15.42 4.55
C PHE A 23 -6.54 15.31 6.08
N THR A 24 -7.33 14.41 6.66
CA THR A 24 -7.38 14.17 8.12
C THR A 24 -6.13 13.45 8.65
N SER A 25 -5.54 12.55 7.86
CA SER A 25 -4.36 11.76 8.26
C SER A 25 -3.48 11.43 7.06
N ILE A 26 -2.16 11.35 7.31
CA ILE A 26 -1.12 11.08 6.32
C ILE A 26 -0.08 10.16 6.96
N GLY A 27 0.14 8.99 6.36
CA GLY A 27 1.12 8.01 6.78
C GLY A 27 2.14 7.72 5.67
N PHE A 28 3.30 7.19 6.05
CA PHE A 28 4.35 6.74 5.14
C PHE A 28 4.71 5.32 5.50
N ALA A 29 4.88 4.47 4.48
CA ALA A 29 5.27 3.09 4.64
C ALA A 29 6.28 2.71 3.54
N PRO A 30 7.23 1.80 3.83
CA PRO A 30 8.11 1.26 2.79
C PRO A 30 7.30 0.46 1.75
N ALA A 31 7.74 0.51 0.50
CA ALA A 31 7.16 -0.26 -0.61
C ALA A 31 7.62 -1.73 -0.57
N GLN A 32 7.16 -2.45 0.44
CA GLN A 32 7.49 -3.86 0.68
C GLN A 32 6.22 -4.74 0.63
N PRO A 33 6.36 -6.05 0.41
CA PRO A 33 5.23 -6.96 0.45
C PRO A 33 4.40 -6.82 1.73
N PRO A 34 3.06 -6.91 1.65
CA PRO A 34 2.21 -6.82 2.84
C PRO A 34 2.50 -7.95 3.82
N LYS A 35 2.48 -7.64 5.12
CA LYS A 35 2.65 -8.64 6.19
C LYS A 35 1.66 -9.81 6.12
N HIS A 36 0.49 -9.59 5.53
CA HIS A 36 -0.61 -10.55 5.48
C HIS A 36 -0.87 -11.05 4.05
N ALA A 37 0.17 -11.12 3.22
CA ALA A 37 0.09 -11.62 1.85
C ALA A 37 -0.51 -13.04 1.76
N ASP A 38 -0.04 -13.96 2.61
CA ASP A 38 -0.48 -15.36 2.59
C ASP A 38 -1.97 -15.49 2.96
N ALA A 39 -2.41 -14.79 4.02
CA ALA A 39 -3.82 -14.77 4.42
C ALA A 39 -4.74 -14.20 3.32
N TYR A 40 -4.26 -13.23 2.53
CA TYR A 40 -5.01 -12.72 1.38
C TYR A 40 -5.15 -13.78 0.27
N LEU A 41 -4.09 -14.54 0.00
CA LEU A 41 -4.11 -15.62 -1.00
C LEU A 41 -5.04 -16.76 -0.57
N GLU A 42 -4.95 -17.22 0.68
CA GLU A 42 -5.87 -18.21 1.24
C GLU A 42 -7.33 -17.74 1.16
N TRP A 43 -7.58 -16.46 1.46
CA TRP A 43 -8.91 -15.86 1.36
C TRP A 43 -9.45 -15.86 -0.08
N LEU A 44 -8.60 -15.59 -1.07
CA LEU A 44 -8.96 -15.66 -2.49
C LEU A 44 -9.24 -17.08 -2.94
N GLU A 45 -8.38 -18.03 -2.59
CA GLU A 45 -8.51 -19.45 -2.94
C GLU A 45 -9.80 -20.05 -2.39
N ALA A 46 -10.20 -19.65 -1.17
CA ALA A 46 -11.45 -20.06 -0.56
C ALA A 46 -12.69 -19.36 -1.15
N GLY A 47 -12.56 -18.52 -2.17
CA GLY A 47 -13.69 -17.90 -2.87
C GLY A 47 -14.41 -16.80 -2.07
N HIS A 48 -13.81 -16.30 -0.99
CA HIS A 48 -14.45 -15.30 -0.12
C HIS A 48 -14.64 -13.92 -0.77
N HIS A 49 -14.09 -13.70 -1.96
CA HIS A 49 -14.35 -12.53 -2.78
C HIS A 49 -15.75 -12.50 -3.41
N GLY A 50 -16.51 -13.61 -3.31
CA GLY A 50 -17.85 -13.72 -3.87
C GLY A 50 -17.86 -13.40 -5.37
N GLU A 51 -18.79 -12.54 -5.80
CA GLU A 51 -18.92 -12.16 -7.21
C GLU A 51 -17.84 -11.18 -7.71
N MET A 52 -16.91 -10.75 -6.86
CA MET A 52 -15.86 -9.79 -7.21
C MET A 52 -14.70 -10.46 -7.94
N ALA A 53 -14.97 -11.17 -9.03
CA ALA A 53 -14.00 -11.96 -9.79
C ALA A 53 -12.78 -11.14 -10.25
N TRP A 54 -12.93 -9.83 -10.41
CA TRP A 54 -11.81 -8.93 -10.73
C TRP A 54 -10.71 -8.92 -9.65
N MET A 55 -11.03 -9.23 -8.39
CA MET A 55 -10.05 -9.30 -7.30
C MET A 55 -9.09 -10.49 -7.43
N ALA A 56 -9.54 -11.57 -8.06
CA ALA A 56 -8.76 -12.78 -8.29
C ALA A 56 -7.96 -12.74 -9.60
N ARG A 57 -8.04 -11.65 -10.38
CA ARG A 57 -7.26 -11.51 -11.61
C ARG A 57 -5.75 -11.51 -11.31
N PRO A 58 -4.91 -12.23 -12.09
CA PRO A 58 -3.48 -12.32 -11.82
C PRO A 58 -2.76 -10.96 -11.72
N ASP A 59 -3.14 -9.99 -12.55
CA ASP A 59 -2.55 -8.64 -12.53
C ASP A 59 -2.92 -7.85 -11.26
N VAL A 60 -4.15 -8.01 -10.76
CA VAL A 60 -4.62 -7.37 -9.52
C VAL A 60 -3.96 -8.01 -8.31
N VAL A 61 -3.85 -9.34 -8.28
CA VAL A 61 -3.16 -10.07 -7.21
C VAL A 61 -1.70 -9.65 -7.14
N ARG A 62 -0.97 -9.65 -8.27
CA ARG A 62 0.46 -9.27 -8.29
C ARG A 62 0.70 -7.86 -7.74
N ARG A 63 -0.13 -6.88 -8.11
CA ARG A 63 -0.05 -5.50 -7.59
C ARG A 63 -0.34 -5.37 -6.09
N ARG A 64 -1.19 -6.24 -5.55
CA ARG A 64 -1.47 -6.28 -4.10
C ARG A 64 -0.33 -6.95 -3.32
N LEU A 65 0.34 -7.93 -3.91
CA LEU A 65 1.46 -8.63 -3.28
C LEU A 65 2.76 -7.82 -3.33
N ASP A 66 2.96 -7.02 -4.38
CA ASP A 66 4.12 -6.14 -4.51
C ASP A 66 3.68 -4.71 -4.89
N PRO A 67 3.77 -3.73 -3.96
CA PRO A 67 3.45 -2.34 -4.25
C PRO A 67 4.25 -1.73 -5.41
N ARG A 68 5.42 -2.29 -5.76
CA ARG A 68 6.26 -1.79 -6.86
C ARG A 68 5.69 -2.10 -8.24
N GLU A 69 4.80 -3.09 -8.35
CA GLU A 69 4.10 -3.46 -9.59
C GLU A 69 2.90 -2.53 -9.88
N ALA A 70 2.58 -1.62 -8.96
CA ALA A 70 1.51 -0.64 -9.09
C ALA A 70 1.97 0.75 -9.56
N LEU A 71 3.29 0.95 -9.71
CA LEU A 71 3.93 2.17 -10.22
C LEU A 71 4.00 2.16 -11.75
#